data_AF-A0A969WY98-F1
#
_entry.id   AF-A0A969WY98-F1
#
_cell.length_a   1.000
_cell.length_b   1.000
_cell.length_c   1.000
_cell.angle_alpha   90.00
_cell.angle_beta   90.00
_cell.angle_gamma   90.00
#
_symmetry.space_group_name_H-M   'P 1'
#
loop_
_entity.id
_entity.type
_entity.pdbx_description
1 polymer ?
#
loop_
_entity_poly.entity_id
_entity_poly.type
_entity_poly.pdbx_seq_one_letter_code
_entity_poly.pdbx_strand_id
1 'polypeptide(L)'
;MIRRLAGSGRELDEYLAKVSEDLESLTDQVAEIGALVRSQGDKALVELTHRFDGPELQEDQLMVSDAEIDEAYSLVDGEFLDALDVA
;
A
#
# COMPACT_ATOMS: atom_id res chain seq x y z
N MET A 1 25.36 -3.73 12.21
CA MET A 1 26.40 -2.73 12.52
C MET A 1 25.76 -1.36 12.36
N ILE A 2 25.81 -0.46 13.36
CA ILE A 2 25.13 0.85 13.29
C ILE A 2 26.06 1.86 12.63
N ARG A 3 25.58 2.56 11.59
CA ARG A 3 26.32 3.61 10.90
C ARG A 3 26.31 4.89 11.75
N ARG A 4 27.48 5.48 11.99
CA ARG A 4 27.63 6.75 12.71
C ARG A 4 28.01 7.83 11.71
N LEU A 5 27.19 8.88 11.63
CA LEU A 5 27.42 10.04 10.77
C LEU A 5 27.71 11.25 11.67
N ALA A 6 28.62 12.13 11.25
CA ALA A 6 28.80 13.42 11.90
C ALA A 6 27.57 14.31 11.61
N GLY A 7 27.10 15.07 12.61
CA GLY A 7 25.90 15.93 12.48
C GLY A 7 26.05 17.13 11.55
N SER A 8 27.16 17.22 10.82
CA SER A 8 27.47 18.29 9.87
C SER A 8 28.42 17.75 8.81
N GLY A 9 28.22 18.16 7.56
CA GLY A 9 29.16 17.93 6.48
C GLY A 9 28.63 17.01 5.38
N ARG A 10 29.42 16.90 4.33
CA ARG A 10 29.03 16.33 3.04
C ARG A 10 28.45 14.91 3.12
N GLU A 11 28.92 14.06 4.03
CA GLU A 11 28.40 12.70 4.18
C GLU A 11 26.96 12.67 4.71
N LEU A 12 26.60 13.59 5.62
CA LEU A 12 25.23 13.72 6.11
C LEU A 12 24.33 14.26 5.00
N ASP A 13 24.80 15.28 4.27
CA ASP A 13 24.06 15.87 3.16
C ASP A 13 23.79 14.84 2.05
N GLU A 14 24.79 14.03 1.68
CA GLU A 14 24.65 12.94 0.70
C GLU A 14 23.70 11.83 1.19
N TYR A 15 23.73 11.49 2.48
CA TYR A 15 22.82 10.51 3.06
C TYR A 15 21.36 10.99 3.04
N LEU A 16 21.12 12.27 3.34
CA LEU A 16 19.79 12.87 3.32
C LEU A 16 19.28 13.08 1.88
N ALA A 17 20.15 13.53 0.97
CA ALA A 17 19.79 13.77 -0.44
C ALA A 17 19.41 12.49 -1.19
N LYS A 18 19.95 11.33 -0.79
CA LYS A 18 19.57 10.04 -1.37
C LYS A 18 18.08 9.73 -1.20
N VAL A 19 17.45 10.25 -0.15
CA VAL A 19 16.00 10.07 0.08
C VAL A 19 15.19 10.94 -0.88
N SER A 20 15.71 12.08 -1.34
CA SER A 20 14.95 13.01 -2.17
C SER A 20 14.83 12.61 -3.64
N GLU A 21 15.84 11.96 -4.23
CA GLU A 21 15.77 11.56 -5.66
C GLU A 21 14.66 10.55 -5.94
N ASP A 22 14.39 9.63 -5.02
CA ASP A 22 13.33 8.64 -5.17
C ASP A 22 11.93 9.28 -5.07
N LEU A 23 11.79 10.41 -4.36
CA LEU A 23 10.49 11.04 -4.10
C LEU A 23 9.88 11.70 -5.34
N GLU A 24 10.67 12.31 -6.21
CA GLU A 24 10.14 12.95 -7.43
C GLU A 24 9.54 11.91 -8.38
N SER A 25 10.29 10.84 -8.66
CA SER A 25 9.83 9.73 -9.50
C SER A 25 8.58 9.05 -8.93
N LEU A 26 8.53 8.84 -7.60
CA LEU A 26 7.35 8.27 -6.95
C LEU A 26 6.16 9.23 -7.04
N THR A 27 6.39 10.53 -6.91
CA THR A 27 5.33 11.54 -7.02
C THR A 27 4.67 11.51 -8.39
N ASP A 28 5.49 11.44 -9.45
CA ASP A 28 4.99 11.36 -10.82
C ASP A 28 4.18 10.08 -11.07
N GLN A 29 4.66 8.93 -10.58
CA GLN A 29 3.95 7.64 -10.69
C GLN A 29 2.60 7.66 -9.97
N VAL A 30 2.53 8.23 -8.76
CA VAL A 30 1.28 8.35 -7.99
C VAL A 30 0.32 9.33 -8.68
N ALA A 31 0.83 10.42 -9.26
CA ALA A 31 0.02 11.37 -10.01
C ALA A 31 -0.62 10.73 -11.25
N GLU A 32 0.11 9.87 -11.96
CA GLU A 32 -0.39 9.09 -13.10
C GLU A 32 -1.50 8.13 -12.68
N ILE A 33 -1.29 7.35 -11.60
CA ILE A 33 -2.32 6.47 -11.03
C ILE A 33 -3.58 7.26 -10.68
N GLY A 34 -3.43 8.40 -10.00
CA GLY A 34 -4.57 9.26 -9.65
C GLY A 34 -5.30 9.83 -10.87
N ALA A 35 -4.59 10.14 -11.96
CA ALA A 35 -5.20 10.58 -13.21
C ALA A 35 -5.97 9.45 -13.92
N LEU A 36 -5.43 8.23 -13.91
CA LEU A 36 -6.11 7.05 -14.44
C LEU A 36 -7.42 6.78 -13.68
N VAL A 37 -7.37 6.73 -12.35
CA VAL A 37 -8.57 6.50 -11.53
C VAL A 37 -9.60 7.61 -11.71
N ARG A 38 -9.18 8.89 -11.76
CA ARG A 38 -10.12 10.01 -12.03
C ARG A 38 -10.81 9.93 -13.38
N SER A 39 -10.13 9.40 -14.40
CA SER A 39 -10.67 9.36 -15.77
C SER A 39 -11.46 8.09 -16.07
N GLN A 40 -11.14 6.96 -15.43
CA GLN A 40 -11.68 5.65 -15.77
C GLN A 40 -12.42 4.94 -14.61
N GLY A 41 -12.37 5.48 -13.39
CA GLY A 41 -13.09 4.92 -12.24
C GLY A 41 -12.72 3.47 -11.92
N ASP A 42 -13.72 2.65 -11.64
CA ASP A 42 -13.56 1.25 -11.19
C ASP A 42 -12.80 0.38 -12.20
N LYS A 43 -12.94 0.66 -13.50
CA LYS A 43 -12.12 0.01 -14.54
C LYS A 43 -10.62 0.19 -14.30
N ALA A 44 -10.19 1.40 -13.95
CA ALA A 44 -8.79 1.65 -13.62
C ALA A 44 -8.39 0.97 -12.31
N LEU A 45 -9.28 0.90 -11.31
CA LEU A 45 -9.00 0.18 -10.07
C LEU A 45 -8.73 -1.31 -10.35
N VAL A 46 -9.58 -1.98 -11.13
CA VAL A 46 -9.38 -3.39 -11.52
C VAL A 46 -8.05 -3.59 -12.24
N GLU A 47 -7.74 -2.78 -13.25
CA GLU A 47 -6.48 -2.88 -14.01
C GLU A 47 -5.24 -2.65 -13.12
N LEU A 48 -5.31 -1.69 -12.20
CA LEU A 48 -4.23 -1.38 -11.27
C LEU A 48 -4.05 -2.48 -10.23
N THR A 49 -5.15 -3.03 -9.68
CA THR A 49 -5.10 -4.16 -8.74
C THR A 49 -4.51 -5.39 -9.42
N HIS A 50 -4.87 -5.69 -10.67
CA HIS A 50 -4.23 -6.78 -11.43
C HIS A 50 -2.72 -6.59 -11.59
N ARG A 51 -2.29 -5.35 -11.78
CA ARG A 51 -0.88 -5.01 -11.97
C ARG A 51 -0.06 -5.09 -10.68
N PHE A 52 -0.63 -4.66 -9.55
CA PHE A 52 0.14 -4.45 -8.32
C PHE A 52 -0.13 -5.47 -7.21
N ASP A 53 -1.34 -6.05 -7.17
CA ASP A 53 -1.77 -6.90 -6.05
C ASP A 53 -2.10 -8.34 -6.49
N GLY A 54 -3.01 -8.54 -7.45
CA GLY A 54 -3.46 -9.88 -7.84
C GLY A 54 -4.34 -9.94 -9.11
N PRO A 55 -4.12 -10.90 -10.03
CA PRO A 55 -4.60 -10.83 -11.42
C PRO A 55 -6.07 -11.21 -11.69
N GLU A 56 -6.89 -11.50 -10.67
CA GLU A 56 -8.20 -12.14 -10.88
C GLU A 56 -9.41 -11.31 -10.38
N LEU A 57 -9.19 -10.10 -9.86
CA LEU A 57 -10.27 -9.25 -9.35
C LEU A 57 -11.23 -8.80 -10.47
N GLN A 58 -12.54 -8.98 -10.30
CA GLN A 58 -13.55 -8.37 -11.16
C GLN A 58 -14.12 -7.08 -10.56
N GLU A 59 -14.74 -6.23 -11.39
CA GLU A 59 -15.29 -4.94 -10.97
C GLU A 59 -16.34 -5.06 -9.85
N ASP A 60 -17.16 -6.12 -9.89
CA ASP A 60 -18.17 -6.43 -8.87
C ASP A 60 -17.60 -7.03 -7.58
N GLN A 61 -16.30 -7.32 -7.54
CA GLN A 61 -15.59 -7.90 -6.39
C GLN A 61 -14.71 -6.89 -5.65
N LEU A 62 -14.74 -5.61 -6.04
CA LEU A 62 -13.98 -4.54 -5.37
C LEU A 62 -14.35 -4.41 -3.88
N MET A 63 -15.60 -4.74 -3.53
CA MET A 63 -16.09 -4.69 -2.16
C MET A 63 -16.25 -6.10 -1.60
N VAL A 64 -15.58 -6.37 -0.48
CA VAL A 64 -15.75 -7.62 0.28
C VAL A 64 -17.19 -7.70 0.80
N SER A 65 -17.83 -8.85 0.62
CA SER A 65 -19.20 -9.08 1.05
C SER A 65 -19.31 -9.44 2.54
N ASP A 66 -20.48 -9.18 3.13
CA ASP A 66 -20.79 -9.59 4.51
C ASP A 66 -20.57 -11.10 4.72
N ALA A 67 -20.87 -11.92 3.71
CA ALA A 67 -20.69 -13.36 3.76
C ALA A 67 -19.20 -13.76 3.82
N GLU A 68 -18.33 -13.10 3.07
CA GLU A 68 -16.88 -13.32 3.14
C GLU A 68 -16.29 -12.89 4.49
N ILE A 69 -16.84 -11.81 5.07
CA ILE A 69 -16.47 -11.36 6.42
C ILE A 69 -16.87 -12.42 7.45
N ASP A 70 -18.13 -12.88 7.43
CA ASP A 70 -18.62 -13.92 8.34
C ASP A 70 -17.81 -15.23 8.20
N GLU A 71 -17.48 -15.63 6.97
CA GLU A 71 -16.62 -16.78 6.70
C GLU A 71 -15.23 -16.59 7.33
N ALA A 72 -14.62 -15.42 7.15
CA ALA A 72 -13.31 -15.13 7.73
C ALA A 72 -13.32 -15.22 9.26
N TYR A 73 -14.36 -14.72 9.94
CA TYR A 73 -14.51 -14.89 11.40
C TYR A 73 -14.56 -16.37 11.82
N SER A 74 -15.13 -17.24 10.99
CA SER A 74 -15.19 -18.68 11.28
C SER A 74 -13.84 -19.40 11.14
N LEU A 75 -12.88 -18.81 10.42
CA LEU A 75 -11.55 -19.38 10.16
C LEU A 75 -10.51 -18.98 11.20
N VAL A 76 -10.85 -18.08 12.12
CA VAL A 76 -9.94 -17.53 13.12
C VAL A 76 -10.32 -18.05 14.50
N ASP A 77 -9.32 -18.40 15.32
CA ASP A 77 -9.58 -18.89 16.67
C ASP A 77 -10.02 -17.76 17.63
N GLY A 78 -10.77 -18.14 18.66
CA GLY A 78 -11.34 -17.19 19.62
C GLY A 78 -10.29 -16.47 20.46
N GLU A 79 -9.16 -17.11 20.77
CA GLU A 79 -8.10 -16.47 21.57
C GLU A 79 -7.44 -15.32 20.79
N PHE A 80 -7.25 -15.50 19.48
CA PHE A 80 -6.75 -14.46 18.59
C PHE A 80 -7.75 -13.31 18.42
N LEU A 81 -9.05 -13.61 18.29
CA LEU A 81 -10.09 -12.57 18.26
C LEU A 81 -10.14 -11.78 19.57
N ASP A 82 -10.11 -12.47 20.71
CA ASP A 82 -10.05 -11.83 22.03
C ASP A 82 -8.83 -10.91 22.16
N ALA A 83 -7.69 -11.28 21.58
CA ALA A 83 -6.48 -10.46 21.58
C ALA A 83 -6.60 -9.19 20.72
N LEU A 84 -7.32 -9.24 19.59
CA LEU A 84 -7.57 -8.08 18.74
C LEU A 84 -8.53 -7.08 19.42
N ASP A 85 -9.54 -7.56 20.13
CA ASP A 85 -10.53 -6.72 20.82
C ASP A 85 -9.94 -5.89 21.99
N VAL A 86 -8.74 -6.25 22.46
CA VAL A 86 -8.07 -5.58 23.59
C VAL A 86 -7.06 -4.50 23.14
N ALA A 87 -6.64 -4.49 21.86
CA ALA A 87 -5.62 -3.58 21.33
C ALA A 87 -6.12 -2.14 21.13
#